data_AF-A0A2N5WB13-F1
#
_entry.id   AF-A0A2N5WB13-F1
#
_cell.length_a   1.000
_cell.length_b   1.000
_cell.length_c   1.000
_cell.angle_alpha   90.00
_cell.angle_beta   90.00
_cell.angle_gamma   90.00
#
_symmetry.space_group_name_H-M   'P 1'
#
loop_
_entity.id
_entity.type
_entity.pdbx_description
1 polymer ?
#
loop_
_entity_poly.entity_id
_entity_poly.type
_entity_poly.pdbx_seq_one_letter_code
_entity_poly.pdbx_strand_id
1 'polypeptide(L)'
;MKTFFKDLAERAIKTFAQAMIGALGAGATGLIGVDWIQALSIAGFATLISILTSIGSLTIGDDTASLVKTNVEVQPDIYKDMDHEFTEGGE
;
A
#
# COMPACT_ATOMS: atom_id res chain seq x y z
N MET A 1 -6.55 11.82 9.98
CA MET A 1 -7.78 11.65 9.15
C MET A 1 -7.63 11.99 7.66
N LYS A 2 -7.26 13.22 7.24
CA LYS A 2 -7.16 13.54 5.79
C LYS A 2 -6.17 12.64 5.02
N THR A 3 -5.06 12.29 5.65
CA THR A 3 -4.07 11.31 5.14
C THR A 3 -4.68 9.92 5.02
N PHE A 4 -5.36 9.41 6.06
CA PHE A 4 -6.05 8.12 6.00
C PHE A 4 -7.03 8.00 4.81
N PHE A 5 -7.89 8.99 4.58
CA PHE A 5 -8.83 8.94 3.45
C PHE A 5 -8.13 9.02 2.09
N LYS A 6 -6.99 9.71 2.01
CA LYS A 6 -6.14 9.74 0.81
C LYS A 6 -5.51 8.37 0.55
N ASP A 7 -4.95 7.75 1.58
CA ASP A 7 -4.32 6.42 1.50
C ASP A 7 -5.35 5.33 1.18
N LEU A 8 -6.55 5.42 1.79
CA LEU A 8 -7.71 4.59 1.49
C LEU A 8 -8.08 4.70 0.00
N ALA A 9 -8.22 5.93 -0.51
CA ALA A 9 -8.60 6.16 -1.89
C ALA A 9 -7.55 5.63 -2.87
N GLU A 10 -6.27 5.85 -2.60
CA GLU A 10 -5.18 5.32 -3.41
C GLU A 10 -5.21 3.78 -3.47
N ARG A 11 -5.41 3.12 -2.32
CA ARG A 11 -5.54 1.66 -2.24
C ARG A 11 -6.77 1.15 -2.98
N ALA A 12 -7.91 1.80 -2.80
CA ALA A 12 -9.16 1.41 -3.47
C ALA A 12 -9.03 1.50 -5.00
N ILE A 13 -8.47 2.60 -5.53
CA ILE A 13 -8.26 2.79 -6.96
C ILE A 13 -7.27 1.75 -7.51
N LYS A 14 -6.18 1.49 -6.78
CA LYS A 14 -5.20 0.48 -7.18
C LYS A 14 -5.80 -0.92 -7.22
N THR A 15 -6.58 -1.29 -6.20
CA THR A 15 -7.32 -2.56 -6.17
C THR A 15 -8.31 -2.67 -7.32
N PHE A 16 -9.08 -1.61 -7.59
CA PHE A 16 -10.01 -1.57 -8.70
C PHE A 16 -9.31 -1.85 -10.04
N ALA A 17 -8.23 -1.11 -10.32
CA ALA A 17 -7.48 -1.25 -11.56
C ALA A 17 -6.89 -2.66 -11.71
N GLN A 18 -6.26 -3.19 -10.65
CA GLN A 18 -5.68 -4.53 -10.68
C GLN A 18 -6.73 -5.63 -10.88
N ALA A 19 -7.87 -5.54 -10.19
CA ALA A 19 -8.97 -6.48 -10.34
C ALA A 19 -9.62 -6.40 -11.72
N MET A 20 -9.78 -5.19 -12.26
CA MET A 20 -10.30 -4.97 -13.61
C MET A 20 -9.39 -5.58 -14.66
N ILE A 21 -8.07 -5.35 -14.58
CA ILE A 21 -7.08 -5.97 -15.48
C ILE A 21 -7.18 -7.49 -15.45
N GLY A 22 -7.27 -8.09 -14.24
CA GLY A 22 -7.42 -9.54 -14.09
C GLY A 22 -8.74 -10.07 -14.66
N ALA A 23 -9.84 -9.39 -14.39
CA ALA A 23 -11.17 -9.77 -14.87
C ALA A 23 -11.28 -9.67 -16.41
N LEU A 24 -10.70 -8.62 -16.99
CA LEU A 24 -10.60 -8.47 -18.45
C LEU A 24 -9.73 -9.60 -19.05
N GLY A 25 -8.58 -9.89 -18.46
CA GLY A 25 -7.67 -10.93 -18.96
C GLY A 25 -8.22 -12.36 -18.92
N ALA A 26 -9.22 -12.64 -18.08
CA ALA A 26 -9.79 -13.99 -17.92
C ALA A 26 -10.72 -14.42 -19.06
N GLY A 27 -11.27 -13.48 -19.84
CA GLY A 27 -12.23 -13.76 -20.90
C GLY A 27 -12.08 -12.92 -22.18
N ALA A 28 -11.14 -11.99 -22.23
CA ALA A 28 -10.95 -11.12 -23.38
C ALA A 28 -10.31 -11.85 -24.58
N THR A 29 -11.00 -11.80 -25.72
CA THR A 29 -10.42 -12.06 -27.05
C THR A 29 -10.18 -10.76 -27.84
N GLY A 30 -10.63 -9.62 -27.30
CA GLY A 30 -10.54 -8.26 -27.87
C GLY A 30 -11.39 -7.26 -27.09
N LEU A 31 -11.34 -5.97 -27.43
CA LEU A 31 -11.97 -4.88 -26.65
C LEU A 31 -13.51 -4.92 -26.61
N ILE A 32 -14.13 -5.41 -27.68
CA ILE A 32 -15.60 -5.44 -27.86
C ILE A 32 -16.21 -6.75 -27.31
N GLY A 33 -15.45 -7.84 -27.31
CA GLY A 33 -15.92 -9.16 -26.87
C GLY A 33 -15.89 -9.38 -25.36
N VAL A 34 -15.41 -8.40 -24.61
CA VAL A 34 -15.34 -8.42 -23.15
C VAL A 34 -16.73 -8.25 -22.55
N ASP A 35 -17.05 -9.08 -21.55
CA ASP A 35 -18.17 -8.84 -20.65
C ASP A 35 -17.81 -7.74 -19.64
N TRP A 36 -18.16 -6.50 -19.99
CA TRP A 36 -17.91 -5.32 -19.17
C TRP A 36 -18.70 -5.33 -17.86
N ILE A 37 -19.89 -5.95 -17.84
CA ILE A 37 -20.73 -6.00 -16.66
C ILE A 37 -20.07 -6.91 -15.63
N GLN A 38 -19.64 -8.09 -16.05
CA GLN A 38 -18.94 -9.03 -15.18
C GLN A 38 -17.60 -8.45 -14.69
N ALA A 39 -16.83 -7.81 -15.57
CA ALA A 39 -15.54 -7.22 -15.20
C ALA A 39 -15.69 -6.10 -14.16
N LEU A 40 -16.67 -5.19 -14.36
CA LEU A 40 -16.99 -4.14 -13.39
C LEU A 40 -17.50 -4.71 -12.07
N SER A 41 -18.29 -5.79 -12.09
CA SER A 41 -18.78 -6.45 -10.88
C SER A 41 -17.63 -7.02 -10.05
N ILE A 42 -16.66 -7.69 -10.69
CA ILE A 42 -15.48 -8.25 -10.02
C ILE A 42 -14.61 -7.14 -9.43
N ALA A 43 -14.29 -6.11 -10.24
CA ALA A 43 -13.47 -4.99 -9.81
C ALA A 43 -14.13 -4.19 -8.68
N GLY A 44 -15.45 -3.97 -8.77
CA GLY A 44 -16.25 -3.33 -7.72
C GLY A 44 -16.23 -4.11 -6.42
N PHE A 45 -16.43 -5.44 -6.47
CA PHE A 45 -16.38 -6.29 -5.28
C PHE A 45 -15.01 -6.28 -4.60
N ALA A 46 -13.93 -6.39 -5.37
CA ALA A 46 -12.57 -6.29 -4.83
C ALA A 46 -12.29 -4.93 -4.17
N THR A 47 -12.80 -3.85 -4.77
CA THR A 47 -12.67 -2.49 -4.23
C THR A 47 -13.45 -2.33 -2.91
N LEU A 48 -14.67 -2.88 -2.83
CA LEU A 48 -15.45 -2.90 -1.60
C LEU A 48 -14.72 -3.63 -0.47
N ILE A 49 -14.14 -4.80 -0.77
CA ILE A 49 -13.32 -5.53 0.21
C ILE A 49 -12.15 -4.66 0.68
N SER A 50 -11.43 -4.00 -0.24
CA SER A 50 -10.29 -3.12 0.10
C SER A 50 -10.68 -1.99 1.05
N ILE A 51 -11.82 -1.33 0.78
CA ILE A 51 -12.36 -0.28 1.64
C ILE A 51 -12.73 -0.84 3.02
N LEU A 52 -13.47 -1.95 3.09
CA LEU A 52 -13.86 -2.58 4.34
C LEU A 52 -12.65 -3.00 5.18
N THR A 53 -11.63 -3.59 4.57
CA THR A 53 -10.38 -3.95 5.24
C THR A 53 -9.68 -2.71 5.80
N SER A 54 -9.59 -1.63 5.03
CA SER A 54 -8.95 -0.40 5.50
C SER A 54 -9.72 0.27 6.64
N ILE A 55 -11.05 0.20 6.64
CA ILE A 55 -11.88 0.65 7.77
C ILE A 55 -11.64 -0.25 8.98
N GLY A 56 -11.58 -1.57 8.80
CA GLY A 56 -11.21 -2.49 9.87
C GLY A 56 -9.85 -2.16 10.51
N SER A 57 -8.86 -1.80 9.69
CA SER A 57 -7.52 -1.40 10.16
C SER A 57 -7.51 -0.13 11.00
N LEU A 58 -8.46 0.81 10.85
CA LEU A 58 -8.56 1.99 11.74
C LEU A 58 -8.76 1.62 13.21
N THR A 59 -9.28 0.42 13.49
CA THR A 59 -9.56 -0.02 14.87
C THR A 59 -8.29 -0.53 15.57
N ILE A 60 -7.20 -0.75 14.83
CA ILE A 60 -5.93 -1.33 15.30
C ILE A 60 -4.77 -0.45 14.79
N GLY A 61 -4.37 0.55 15.58
CA GLY A 61 -3.12 1.30 15.38
C GLY A 61 -3.25 2.72 14.77
N ASP A 62 -2.34 3.60 15.21
CA ASP A 62 -2.27 5.05 14.96
C ASP A 62 -2.68 5.50 13.55
N ASP A 63 -3.62 6.47 13.45
CA ASP A 63 -3.99 7.45 12.38
C ASP A 63 -3.68 7.23 10.86
N THR A 64 -3.19 6.05 10.46
CA THR A 64 -2.77 5.66 9.11
C THR A 64 -3.31 4.25 8.79
N ALA A 65 -3.50 3.95 7.50
CA ALA A 65 -3.97 2.63 7.05
C ALA A 65 -2.88 1.53 7.09
N SER A 66 -1.74 1.81 7.72
CA SER A 66 -0.59 0.91 7.87
C SER A 66 -0.68 0.10 9.16
N LEU A 67 -0.31 -1.18 9.10
CA LEU A 67 -0.19 -2.05 10.29
C LEU A 67 1.16 -1.89 11.03
N VAL A 68 2.09 -1.10 10.50
CA VAL A 68 3.42 -0.83 11.09
C VAL A 68 3.56 0.67 11.35
N LYS A 69 4.14 1.03 12.51
CA LYS A 69 4.44 2.43 12.88
C LYS A 69 5.40 3.05 11.86
N THR A 70 5.00 4.16 11.24
CA THR A 70 5.81 4.90 10.27
C THR A 70 6.71 5.96 10.93
N ASN A 71 6.59 6.17 12.25
CA ASN A 71 7.55 6.96 13.02
C ASN A 71 8.85 6.16 13.19
N VAL A 72 9.67 6.13 12.14
CA VAL A 72 11.07 5.80 12.28
C VAL A 72 11.72 7.05 12.87
N GLU A 73 11.78 7.12 14.20
CA GLU A 73 12.77 7.95 14.89
C GLU A 73 14.14 7.47 14.36
N VAL A 74 14.82 8.31 13.59
CA VAL A 74 16.17 8.03 13.12
C VAL A 74 17.02 7.90 14.38
N GLN A 75 17.41 6.67 14.75
CA GLN A 75 18.32 6.46 15.88
C GLN A 75 19.69 7.04 15.49
N PRO A 76 20.14 8.14 16.14
CA PRO A 76 21.34 8.87 15.74
C PRO A 76 22.64 8.19 16.18
N ASP A 77 22.56 7.07 16.91
CA ASP A 77 23.68 6.43 17.60
C ASP A 77 24.55 5.54 16.70
N ILE A 78 24.06 5.11 15.53
CA ILE A 78 24.85 4.28 14.60
C ILE A 78 26.12 5.01 14.08
N TYR A 79 26.14 6.35 14.10
CA TYR A 79 27.30 7.13 13.64
C TYR A 79 28.38 7.35 14.71
N LYS A 80 28.09 7.04 15.98
CA LYS A 80 28.95 7.41 17.12
C LYS A 80 30.07 6.40 17.42
N ASP A 81 30.06 5.24 16.77
CA ASP A 81 31.09 4.22 16.97
C ASP A 81 32.16 4.23 15.86
N MET A 82 32.00 5.08 14.83
CA MET A 82 32.92 5.13 13.69
C MET A 82 34.01 6.21 13.79
N ASP A 83 33.92 7.13 14.75
CA ASP A 83 34.83 8.26 14.91
C ASP A 83 36.01 7.99 15.87
N HIS A 84 36.04 6.81 16.51
CA HIS A 84 37.03 6.49 17.54
C HIS A 84 38.18 5.54 17.12
N GLU A 85 38.27 5.08 15.87
CA GLU A 85 39.23 4.00 15.51
C GLU A 85 40.34 4.35 14.49
N PHE A 86 40.48 5.61 14.04
CA PHE A 86 41.49 5.95 13.00
C PHE A 86 42.63 6.89 13.42
N THR A 87 42.88 7.13 14.70
CA THR A 87 43.99 8.00 15.11
C THR A 87 44.82 7.42 16.25
N GLU A 88 45.55 6.33 15.99
CA GLU A 88 46.78 6.01 16.73
C GLU A 88 47.52 4.86 16.02
N GLY A 89 48.65 5.15 15.37
CA GLY A 89 49.54 4.11 14.83
C GLY A 89 50.31 4.52 13.58
N GLY A 90 51.28 5.42 13.73
CA GLY A 90 52.23 5.77 12.68
C GLY A 90 53.40 6.56 13.24
N GLU A 91 54.35 5.84 13.84
CA GLU A 91 55.72 6.30 14.13
C GLU A 91 56.49 6.60 12.83
#